data_AF-K6U766-F1
#
_entry.id   AF-K6U766-F1
#
_cell.length_a   1.000
_cell.length_b   1.000
_cell.length_c   1.000
_cell.angle_alpha   90.00
_cell.angle_beta   90.00
_cell.angle_gamma   90.00
#
_symmetry.space_group_name_H-M   'P 1'
#
loop_
_entity.id
_entity.type
_entity.pdbx_description
1 polymer ?
#
loop_
_entity_poly.entity_id
_entity_poly.type
_entity_poly.pdbx_seq_one_letter_code
_entity_poly.pdbx_strand_id
1 'polypeptide(L)'
;MELQLVLFLTFVGGIIASWMCIMTSRRVYNERMNIIRKEVKSLNGNIICIEQVKRTNCPINNEYQRIELSYKFYRIKYALEHELKEGWAILAMKQNWCGPNGAIHSKWMWRL
;
A
#
# COMPACT_ATOMS: atom_id res chain seq x y z
N MET A 1 36.59 -20.96 16.92
CA MET A 1 36.04 -21.22 15.57
C MET A 1 34.52 -21.30 15.58
N GLU A 2 33.91 -22.20 16.36
CA GLU A 2 32.44 -22.37 16.44
C GLU A 2 31.66 -21.07 16.71
N LEU A 3 32.06 -20.29 17.73
CA LEU A 3 31.35 -19.04 18.09
C LEU A 3 31.42 -17.97 17.00
N GLN A 4 32.56 -17.87 16.29
CA GLN A 4 32.73 -16.91 15.19
C GLN A 4 31.88 -17.30 13.97
N LEU A 5 31.74 -18.61 13.71
CA LEU A 5 30.89 -19.13 12.65
C LEU A 5 29.40 -18.84 12.93
N VAL A 6 28.95 -19.06 14.16
CA VAL A 6 27.57 -18.77 14.60
C VAL A 6 27.26 -17.28 14.51
N LEU A 7 28.18 -16.42 14.95
CA LEU A 7 28.03 -14.96 14.84
C LEU A 7 28.00 -14.49 13.38
N PHE A 8 28.81 -15.08 12.51
CA PHE A 8 28.80 -14.79 11.08
C PHE A 8 27.47 -15.22 10.41
N LEU A 9 26.99 -16.43 10.71
CA LEU A 9 25.74 -16.97 10.17
C LEU A 9 24.52 -16.15 10.60
N THR A 10 24.47 -15.73 11.87
CA THR A 10 23.40 -14.86 12.38
C THR A 10 23.43 -13.48 11.75
N PHE A 11 24.61 -12.91 11.53
CA PHE A 11 24.76 -11.61 10.85
C PHE A 11 24.31 -11.67 9.38
N VAL A 12 24.77 -12.67 8.63
CA VAL A 12 24.38 -12.89 7.22
C VAL A 12 22.88 -13.17 7.11
N GLY A 13 22.34 -14.02 8.00
CA GLY A 13 20.92 -14.30 8.08
C GLY A 13 20.07 -13.05 8.34
N GLY A 14 20.53 -12.19 9.26
CA GLY A 14 19.88 -10.91 9.56
C GLY A 14 19.84 -9.94 8.38
N ILE A 15 20.94 -9.82 7.64
CA ILE A 15 21.02 -8.99 6.43
C ILE A 15 20.04 -9.48 5.36
N ILE A 16 20.04 -10.80 5.09
CA ILE A 16 19.18 -11.42 4.10
C ILE A 16 17.69 -11.24 4.48
N ALA A 17 17.35 -11.43 5.75
CA ALA A 17 15.99 -11.23 6.25
C ALA A 17 15.52 -9.78 6.09
N SER A 18 16.36 -8.81 6.45
CA SER A 18 16.06 -7.38 6.27
C SER A 18 15.84 -7.02 4.81
N TRP A 19 16.71 -7.52 3.91
CA TRP A 19 16.58 -7.32 2.47
C TRP A 19 15.25 -7.87 1.92
N MET A 20 14.89 -9.10 2.31
CA MET A 20 13.61 -9.70 1.93
C MET A 20 12.40 -8.89 2.41
N CYS A 21 12.45 -8.35 3.63
CA CYS A 21 11.42 -7.46 4.17
C CYS A 21 11.28 -6.17 3.34
N ILE A 22 12.40 -5.52 3.00
CA ILE A 22 12.42 -4.31 2.18
C ILE A 22 11.84 -4.59 0.78
N MET A 23 12.30 -5.67 0.14
CA MET A 23 11.81 -6.07 -1.18
C MET A 23 10.31 -6.33 -1.18
N THR A 24 9.81 -7.06 -0.19
CA THR A 24 8.39 -7.39 -0.10
C THR A 24 7.54 -6.14 0.19
N SER A 25 8.03 -5.22 1.04
CA SER A 25 7.36 -3.93 1.29
C SER A 25 7.24 -3.07 0.02
N ARG A 26 8.32 -3.00 -0.78
CA ARG A 26 8.31 -2.30 -2.07
C ARG A 26 7.33 -2.93 -3.06
N ARG A 27 7.31 -4.27 -3.14
CA ARG A 27 6.36 -5.00 -3.99
C ARG A 27 4.90 -4.66 -3.64
N VAL A 28 4.56 -4.73 -2.35
CA VAL A 28 3.24 -4.35 -1.85
C VAL A 28 2.89 -2.89 -2.15
N TYR A 29 3.84 -1.97 -2.00
CA TYR A 29 3.64 -0.57 -2.39
C TYR A 29 3.33 -0.43 -3.89
N ASN A 30 4.11 -1.09 -4.75
CA ASN A 30 3.91 -1.06 -6.19
C ASN A 30 2.57 -1.68 -6.61
N GLU A 31 2.16 -2.78 -5.99
CA GLU A 31 0.84 -3.38 -6.19
C GLU A 31 -0.27 -2.37 -5.87
N ARG A 32 -0.21 -1.71 -4.71
CA ARG A 32 -1.17 -0.65 -4.33
C ARG A 32 -1.21 0.49 -5.34
N MET A 33 -0.05 1.00 -5.76
CA MET A 33 0.02 2.09 -6.75
C MET A 33 -0.50 1.67 -8.12
N ASN A 34 -0.23 0.43 -8.54
CA ASN A 34 -0.71 -0.08 -9.83
C ASN A 34 -2.23 -0.24 -9.86
N ILE A 35 -2.83 -0.69 -8.76
CA ILE A 35 -4.28 -0.69 -8.61
C ILE A 35 -4.80 0.75 -8.78
N ILE A 36 -4.17 1.73 -8.10
CA ILE A 36 -4.60 3.13 -8.22
C ILE A 36 -4.48 3.71 -9.64
N ARG A 37 -3.38 3.40 -10.32
CA ARG A 37 -3.18 3.81 -11.71
C ARG A 37 -4.18 3.20 -12.66
N LYS A 38 -4.51 1.91 -12.50
CA LYS A 38 -5.46 1.22 -13.36
C LYS A 38 -6.84 1.86 -13.29
N GLU A 39 -7.31 2.18 -12.09
CA GLU A 39 -8.62 2.80 -11.89
C GLU A 39 -8.68 4.22 -12.46
N VAL A 40 -7.71 5.08 -12.15
CA VAL A 40 -7.70 6.45 -12.70
C VAL A 40 -7.63 6.41 -14.23
N LYS A 41 -6.83 5.49 -14.80
CA LYS A 41 -6.73 5.29 -16.25
C LYS A 41 -8.03 4.77 -16.85
N SER A 42 -8.79 3.94 -16.14
CA SER A 42 -10.09 3.44 -16.62
C SER A 42 -11.13 4.55 -16.77
N LEU A 43 -10.95 5.66 -16.05
CA LEU A 43 -11.75 6.87 -16.20
C LEU A 43 -11.20 7.82 -17.28
N ASN A 44 -10.19 7.43 -18.07
CA ASN A 44 -9.40 8.35 -18.90
C ASN A 44 -8.72 9.50 -18.12
N GLY A 45 -8.54 9.33 -16.81
CA GLY A 45 -7.84 10.29 -15.97
C GLY A 45 -6.32 10.15 -16.05
N ASN A 46 -5.61 11.26 -15.79
CA ASN A 46 -4.16 11.27 -15.61
C ASN A 46 -3.80 11.61 -14.16
N ILE A 47 -2.99 10.79 -13.51
CA ILE A 47 -2.61 11.00 -12.11
C ILE A 47 -1.59 12.13 -12.01
N ILE A 48 -1.86 13.06 -11.10
CA ILE A 48 -0.94 14.13 -10.74
C ILE A 48 -0.22 13.78 -9.44
N CYS A 49 -0.96 13.30 -8.44
CA CYS A 49 -0.40 12.96 -7.14
C CYS A 49 -1.19 11.84 -6.46
N ILE A 50 -0.47 10.95 -5.77
CA ILE A 50 -1.04 9.95 -4.86
C ILE A 50 -0.35 10.11 -3.52
N GLU A 51 -1.12 10.43 -2.48
CA GLU A 51 -0.61 10.62 -1.13
C GLU A 51 -1.24 9.59 -0.20
N GLN A 52 -0.42 8.84 0.55
CA GLN A 52 -0.94 7.99 1.62
C GLN A 52 -1.24 8.87 2.84
N VAL A 53 -2.50 8.88 3.28
CA VAL A 53 -2.94 9.69 4.42
C VAL A 53 -3.18 8.82 5.67
N LYS A 54 -3.19 9.47 6.84
CA LYS A 54 -3.67 8.84 8.08
C LYS A 54 -5.18 8.60 7.97
N ARG A 55 -5.67 7.56 8.64
CA ARG A 55 -7.11 7.25 8.74
C ARG A 55 -7.93 8.44 9.22
N THR A 56 -7.44 9.20 10.19
CA THR A 56 -8.11 10.40 10.73
C THR A 56 -8.31 11.50 9.69
N ASN A 57 -7.50 11.51 8.63
CA ASN A 57 -7.51 12.54 7.60
C ASN A 57 -8.33 12.12 6.36
N CYS A 58 -8.96 10.94 6.40
CA CYS A 58 -9.85 10.48 5.33
C CYS A 58 -11.32 10.71 5.75
N PRO A 59 -12.13 11.42 4.95
CA PRO A 59 -13.50 11.78 5.32
C PRO A 59 -14.45 10.58 5.45
N ILE A 60 -14.10 9.44 4.85
CA ILE A 60 -14.90 8.20 4.85
C ILE A 60 -14.32 7.11 5.76
N ASN A 61 -13.49 7.48 6.73
CA ASN A 61 -12.83 6.53 7.63
C ASN A 61 -13.78 5.68 8.50
N ASN A 62 -14.98 6.18 8.77
CA ASN A 62 -15.97 5.54 9.64
C ASN A 62 -16.63 4.33 8.98
N GLU A 63 -16.60 4.24 7.65
CA GLU A 63 -17.20 3.13 6.88
C GLU A 63 -16.35 1.84 6.91
N TYR A 64 -15.11 1.90 7.41
CA TYR A 64 -14.12 0.82 7.31
C TYR A 64 -13.66 0.31 8.69
N GLN A 65 -14.54 -0.37 9.43
CA GLN A 65 -14.27 -0.81 10.80
C GLN A 65 -13.97 -2.31 10.98
N ARG A 66 -13.99 -3.13 9.91
CA ARG A 66 -13.74 -4.58 10.09
C ARG A 66 -12.34 -4.81 10.67
N ILE A 67 -12.31 -5.43 11.85
CA ILE A 67 -11.12 -5.64 12.68
C ILE A 67 -10.10 -6.57 11.99
N GLU A 68 -10.57 -7.48 11.15
CA GLU A 68 -9.77 -8.50 10.47
C GLU A 68 -8.92 -7.94 9.30
N LEU A 69 -9.11 -6.67 8.92
CA LEU A 69 -8.46 -6.06 7.76
C LEU A 69 -7.67 -4.81 8.17
N SER A 70 -6.46 -4.69 7.65
CA SER A 70 -5.68 -3.46 7.75
C SER A 70 -6.02 -2.55 6.58
N TYR A 71 -6.50 -1.32 6.81
CA TYR A 71 -6.80 -0.38 5.73
C TYR A 71 -5.67 0.62 5.48
N LYS A 72 -5.44 0.94 4.21
CA LYS A 72 -4.57 2.04 3.77
C LYS A 72 -5.40 3.06 3.00
N PHE A 73 -5.27 4.32 3.39
CA PHE A 73 -6.06 5.43 2.88
C PHE A 73 -5.17 6.30 1.99
N TYR A 74 -5.69 6.69 0.83
CA TYR A 74 -4.99 7.50 -0.15
C TYR A 74 -5.84 8.66 -0.59
N ARG A 75 -5.21 9.83 -0.74
CA ARG A 75 -5.74 10.98 -1.45
C ARG A 75 -5.11 11.02 -2.83
N ILE A 76 -5.93 11.15 -3.87
CA ILE A 76 -5.51 11.08 -5.27
C ILE A 76 -5.93 12.37 -5.95
N LYS A 77 -4.97 13.09 -6.54
CA LYS A 77 -5.24 14.22 -7.43
C LYS A 77 -5.00 13.76 -8.87
N TYR A 78 -5.98 13.98 -9.73
CA TYR A 78 -5.92 13.53 -11.12
C TYR A 78 -6.60 14.56 -12.03
N ALA A 79 -6.14 14.64 -13.27
CA ALA A 79 -6.78 15.42 -14.32
C ALA A 79 -7.76 14.53 -15.09
N LEU A 80 -8.99 14.99 -15.29
CA LEU A 80 -10.02 14.34 -16.08
C LEU A 80 -10.65 15.37 -16.99
N GLU A 81 -10.65 15.13 -18.31
CA GLU A 81 -11.31 16.02 -19.29
C GLU A 81 -10.97 17.51 -19.12
N HIS A 82 -9.71 17.83 -18.76
CA HIS A 82 -9.17 19.18 -18.53
C HIS A 82 -9.51 19.81 -17.16
N GLU A 83 -10.23 19.09 -16.29
CA GLU A 83 -10.48 19.50 -14.91
C GLU A 83 -9.59 18.77 -13.91
N LEU A 84 -9.19 19.47 -12.86
CA LEU A 84 -8.53 18.87 -11.71
C LEU A 84 -9.58 18.28 -10.78
N LYS A 85 -9.45 16.99 -10.51
CA LYS A 85 -10.30 16.24 -9.59
C LYS A 85 -9.50 15.70 -8.41
N GLU A 86 -10.16 15.58 -7.27
CA GLU A 86 -9.63 14.96 -6.07
C GLU A 86 -10.50 13.77 -5.69
N GLY A 87 -9.88 12.63 -5.43
CA GLY A 87 -10.55 11.39 -5.04
C GLY A 87 -9.84 10.71 -3.88
N TRP A 88 -10.50 9.69 -3.33
CA TRP A 88 -9.99 8.91 -2.21
C TRP A 88 -9.94 7.43 -2.60
N ALA A 89 -8.88 6.71 -2.21
CA ALA A 89 -8.82 5.26 -2.36
C ALA A 89 -8.56 4.59 -1.01
N ILE A 90 -9.36 3.58 -0.69
CA ILE A 90 -9.20 2.74 0.49
C ILE A 90 -8.82 1.34 0.05
N LEU A 91 -7.61 0.91 0.40
CA LEU A 91 -7.12 -0.42 0.09
C LEU A 91 -7.17 -1.28 1.34
N ALA A 92 -7.93 -2.38 1.29
CA ALA A 92 -7.96 -3.36 2.35
C ALA A 92 -6.81 -4.36 2.17
N MET A 93 -6.01 -4.49 3.22
CA MET A 93 -4.84 -5.36 3.27
C MET A 93 -5.19 -6.57 4.14
N LYS A 94 -4.82 -7.77 3.70
CA LYS A 94 -4.84 -8.95 4.57
C LYS A 94 -3.46 -9.10 5.19
N GLN A 95 -3.43 -9.36 6.49
CA GLN A 95 -2.21 -9.81 7.15
C GLN A 95 -1.91 -11.25 6.73
N ASN A 96 -0.69 -11.49 6.25
CA ASN A 96 -0.14 -12.84 6.16
C ASN A 96 0.58 -13.16 7.46
N TRP A 97 0.57 -14.43 7.88
CA TRP A 97 1.20 -14.88 9.14
C TRP A 97 2.69 -14.56 9.27
N CYS A 98 3.42 -14.45 8.17
CA CYS A 98 4.78 -13.91 8.14
C CYS A 98 4.95 -12.99 6.93
N GLY A 99 5.56 -11.82 7.16
CA GLY A 99 5.97 -10.87 6.12
C GLY A 99 5.04 -9.65 5.93
N PRO A 100 5.44 -8.68 5.09
CA PRO A 100 4.68 -7.45 4.87
C PRO A 100 3.27 -7.70 4.31
N ASN A 101 2.31 -6.90 4.76
CA ASN A 101 0.89 -7.03 4.40
C ASN A 101 0.68 -6.99 2.87
N GLY A 102 0.28 -8.09 2.25
CA GLY A 102 -0.16 -8.13 0.85
C GLY A 102 -1.53 -7.46 0.67
N ALA A 103 -1.73 -6.75 -0.45
CA ALA A 103 -3.05 -6.23 -0.79
C ALA A 103 -3.92 -7.41 -1.28
N ILE A 104 -5.07 -7.65 -0.66
CA ILE A 104 -5.92 -8.81 -1.00
C ILE A 104 -7.23 -8.38 -1.64
N HIS A 105 -7.79 -7.25 -1.23
CA HIS A 105 -8.96 -6.67 -1.88
C HIS A 105 -8.85 -5.16 -1.92
N SER A 106 -8.92 -4.60 -3.13
CA SER A 106 -9.07 -3.16 -3.31
C SER A 106 -10.56 -2.83 -3.41
N LYS A 107 -11.13 -2.24 -2.36
CA LYS A 107 -12.49 -1.67 -2.45
C LYS A 107 -12.36 -0.20 -2.84
N TRP A 108 -12.62 0.06 -4.11
CA TRP A 108 -12.56 1.38 -4.73
C TRP A 108 -13.84 2.15 -4.49
N MET A 109 -13.72 3.40 -4.05
CA MET A 109 -14.87 4.31 -3.94
C MET A 109 -14.47 5.70 -4.42
N TRP A 110 -15.00 6.07 -5.59
CA TRP A 110 -14.95 7.43 -6.11
C TRP A 110 -15.99 8.28 -5.40
N ARG A 111 -15.59 9.46 -4.92
CA ARG A 111 -16.49 10.61 -4.88
C ARG A 111 -15.91 11.62 -5.84
N LEU A 112 -16.58 11.75 -6.99
CA LEU A 112 -16.36 12.79 -8.01
C LEU A 112 -16.87 14.14 -7.49
#